data_AF-A0A7C1T586-F1
#
_entry.id   AF-A0A7C1T586-F1
#
_cell.length_a   1.000
_cell.length_b   1.000
_cell.length_c   1.000
_cell.angle_alpha   90.00
_cell.angle_beta   90.00
_cell.angle_gamma   90.00
#
_symmetry.space_group_name_H-M   'P 1'
#
loop_
_entity.id
_entity.type
_entity.pdbx_description
1 polymer ?
#
loop_
_entity_poly.entity_id
_entity_poly.type
_entity_poly.pdbx_seq_one_letter_code
_entity_poly.pdbx_strand_id
1 'polypeptide(L)' 'YPIRTVRDADDMAPCVLAGPTCDSADVMYEKNMYPLPISLSIGDEVLIEGTGAYTTTYSAVAFNGFDPLKSYVI' A
#
# COMPACT_ATOMS: atom_id res chain seq x y z
N TYR A 1 -3.18 8.23 -4.05
CA TYR A 1 -1.74 8.45 -3.84
C TYR A 1 -1.00 7.94 -5.05
N PRO A 2 0.05 8.63 -5.50
CA PRO A 2 1.01 8.03 -6.41
C PRO A 2 1.63 6.79 -5.76
N ILE A 3 1.71 5.71 -6.51
CA ILE A 3 2.32 4.46 -6.08
C ILE A 3 3.45 4.17 -7.07
N ARG A 4 4.65 3.94 -6.53
CA ARG A 4 5.88 3.70 -7.31
C ARG A 4 6.43 2.32 -7.02
N THR A 5 6.91 1.66 -8.07
CA THR A 5 7.54 0.35 -7.99
C THR A 5 8.77 0.32 -8.88
N VAL A 6 9.63 -0.68 -8.69
CA VAL A 6 10.76 -0.93 -9.60
C VAL A 6 10.33 -1.47 -10.97
N ARG A 7 9.04 -1.81 -11.14
CA ARG A 7 8.46 -2.42 -12.35
C ARG A 7 7.53 -1.47 -13.11
N ASP A 8 7.57 -0.17 -12.81
CA ASP A 8 6.66 0.84 -13.40
C ASP A 8 6.76 0.96 -14.93
N ALA A 9 7.79 0.38 -15.56
CA ALA A 9 7.97 0.33 -17.00
C ALA A 9 7.22 -0.83 -17.69
N ASP A 10 6.70 -1.79 -16.92
CA ASP A 10 6.04 -2.97 -17.43
C ASP A 10 4.54 -2.70 -17.71
N ASP A 11 3.87 -3.67 -18.33
CA ASP A 11 2.45 -3.59 -18.62
C ASP A 11 1.61 -3.46 -17.33
N MET A 12 0.69 -2.50 -17.34
CA MET A 12 -0.15 -2.15 -16.19
C MET A 12 -1.55 -2.72 -16.37
N ALA A 13 -2.16 -3.20 -15.28
CA ALA A 13 -3.57 -3.60 -15.26
C ALA A 13 -4.26 -3.11 -13.98
N PRO A 14 -5.60 -2.99 -13.98
CA PRO A 14 -6.35 -2.70 -12.76
C PRO A 14 -6.13 -3.79 -11.70
N CYS A 15 -5.66 -3.40 -10.52
CA CYS A 15 -5.35 -4.30 -9.42
C CYS A 15 -6.08 -3.90 -8.13
N VAL A 16 -6.34 -4.90 -7.29
CA VAL A 16 -6.80 -4.72 -5.90
C VAL A 16 -5.59 -4.50 -5.02
N LEU A 17 -5.57 -3.40 -4.28
CA LEU A 17 -4.54 -3.10 -3.29
C LEU A 17 -5.11 -3.33 -1.89
N ALA A 18 -4.99 -4.57 -1.40
CA ALA A 18 -5.45 -4.99 -0.08
C ALA A 18 -4.35 -4.84 0.97
N GLY A 19 -4.74 -4.43 2.18
CA GLY A 19 -3.89 -4.49 3.36
C GLY A 19 -3.86 -5.91 3.97
N PRO A 20 -3.04 -6.12 5.00
CA PRO A 20 -2.75 -7.44 5.54
C PRO A 20 -3.75 -7.91 6.61
N THR A 21 -4.73 -7.09 7.00
CA THR A 21 -5.63 -7.43 8.10
C THR A 21 -6.72 -8.42 7.68
N CYS A 22 -7.42 -9.00 8.67
CA CYS A 22 -8.55 -9.90 8.40
C CYS A 22 -9.87 -9.15 8.15
N ASP A 23 -9.85 -7.83 7.96
CA ASP A 23 -11.03 -7.03 7.68
C ASP A 23 -11.21 -6.87 6.16
N SER A 24 -12.40 -7.17 5.65
CA SER A 24 -12.74 -6.96 4.24
C SER A 24 -12.66 -5.49 3.79
N ALA A 25 -12.73 -4.54 4.71
CA ALA A 25 -12.63 -3.13 4.43
C ALA A 25 -11.18 -2.63 4.31
N ASP A 26 -10.18 -3.48 4.60
CA ASP A 26 -8.76 -3.15 4.46
C ASP A 26 -8.31 -3.22 3.00
N VAL A 27 -8.93 -2.41 2.17
CA VAL A 27 -8.71 -2.34 0.72
C VAL A 27 -8.67 -0.89 0.28
N MET A 28 -7.58 -0.50 -0.39
CA MET A 28 -7.47 0.81 -1.03
C MET A 28 -8.10 0.78 -2.42
N TYR A 29 -8.83 1.84 -2.75
CA TYR A 29 -9.39 2.07 -4.09
C TYR A 29 -10.35 0.98 -4.61
N GLU A 30 -11.09 0.31 -3.73
CA GLU A 30 -12.01 -0.79 -4.06
C GLU A 30 -12.93 -0.50 -5.27
N LYS A 31 -13.47 0.73 -5.36
CA LYS A 31 -14.38 1.13 -6.44
C LYS A 31 -13.68 1.61 -7.72
N ASN A 32 -12.39 1.93 -7.64
CA ASN A 32 -11.61 2.44 -8.76
C ASN A 32 -10.20 1.84 -8.69
N MET A 33 -10.11 0.58 -9.12
CA MET A 33 -8.89 -0.24 -9.01
C MET A 33 -7.65 0.51 -9.52
N TYR A 34 -6.55 0.36 -8.80
CA TYR A 34 -5.32 1.08 -9.11
C TYR A 34 -4.54 0.34 -10.22
N PRO A 35 -4.07 1.03 -11.27
CA PRO A 35 -3.21 0.40 -12.28
C PRO A 35 -1.84 0.09 -11.68
N LEU A 36 -1.44 -1.19 -11.67
CA LEU A 36 -0.14 -1.64 -11.20
C LEU A 36 0.51 -2.60 -12.21
N PRO A 37 1.85 -2.74 -12.20
CA PRO A 37 2.53 -3.67 -13.10
C PRO A 37 2.10 -5.10 -12.86
N ILE A 38 1.70 -5.82 -13.91
CA ILE A 38 1.26 -7.23 -13.81
C ILE A 38 2.40 -8.18 -13.41
N SER A 39 3.63 -7.71 -13.55
CA SER A 39 4.87 -8.42 -13.22
C SER A 39 5.26 -8.33 -11.75
N LEU A 40 4.51 -7.59 -10.92
CA LEU A 40 4.72 -7.55 -9.48
C LEU A 40 4.62 -8.95 -8.87
N SER A 41 5.50 -9.21 -7.92
CA SER A 41 5.69 -10.51 -7.29
C SER A 41 5.95 -10.35 -5.79
N ILE A 42 5.79 -11.45 -5.05
CA ILE A 42 6.03 -11.47 -3.61
C ILE A 42 7.47 -11.02 -3.33
N GLY A 43 7.62 -10.03 -2.46
CA GLY A 43 8.91 -9.45 -2.08
C GLY A 43 9.26 -8.16 -2.83
N ASP A 44 8.51 -7.78 -3.86
CA ASP A 44 8.68 -6.46 -4.46
C ASP A 44 8.20 -5.35 -3.52
N GLU A 45 8.95 -4.25 -3.47
CA GLU A 45 8.61 -3.08 -2.68
C GLU A 45 7.74 -2.10 -3.46
N VAL A 46 6.82 -1.46 -2.73
CA VAL A 46 5.88 -0.47 -3.25
C VAL A 46 5.97 0.78 -2.39
N LEU A 47 6.23 1.93 -3.01
CA LEU A 47 6.29 3.22 -2.35
C LEU A 47 4.97 3.99 -2.55
N ILE A 48 4.26 4.27 -1.47
CA ILE A 48 3.08 5.15 -1.47
C ILE A 48 3.53 6.57 -1.13
N GLU A 49 3.53 7.44 -2.12
CA GLU A 49 3.98 8.83 -1.98
C GLU A 49 2.93 9.71 -1.31
N GLY A 50 3.36 10.82 -0.71
CA GLY A 50 2.45 11.82 -0.12
C GLY A 50 1.84 11.43 1.23
N THR A 51 2.49 10.53 1.97
CA THR A 51 2.04 9.97 3.26
C THR A 51 2.62 10.70 4.49
N GLY A 52 3.08 11.95 4.32
CA GLY A 52 3.72 12.71 5.40
C GLY A 52 2.76 13.31 6.43
N ALA A 53 1.50 13.50 6.08
CA ALA A 53 0.49 14.08 6.96
C ALA A 53 -0.58 13.04 7.28
N TYR A 54 -0.95 12.95 8.57
CA TYR A 54 -2.04 12.10 9.07
C TYR A 54 -1.88 10.58 8.87
N THR A 55 -0.78 10.09 8.32
CA THR A 55 -0.57 8.63 8.17
C THR A 55 -0.16 7.98 9.49
N THR A 56 0.95 8.40 10.11
CA THR A 56 1.38 7.84 11.40
C THR A 56 0.41 8.15 12.53
N THR A 57 -0.28 9.30 12.50
CA THR A 57 -1.21 9.68 13.59
C THR A 57 -2.54 8.95 13.54
N TYR A 58 -2.95 8.43 12.37
CA TYR A 58 -4.18 7.64 12.20
C TYR A 58 -3.93 6.16 11.91
N SER A 59 -2.67 5.68 11.91
CA SER A 59 -2.39 4.27 11.69
C SER A 59 -3.00 3.42 12.79
N ALA A 60 -3.61 2.29 12.42
CA ALA A 60 -4.06 1.30 13.39
C ALA A 60 -2.86 0.80 14.22
N VAL A 61 -3.08 0.59 15.52
CA VAL A 61 -2.06 0.11 16.45
C VAL A 61 -2.47 -1.25 16.97
N ALA A 62 -1.64 -2.28 16.75
CA ALA A 62 -1.87 -3.67 17.20
C ALA A 62 -3.18 -4.32 16.70
N PHE A 63 -3.82 -3.76 15.66
CA PHE A 63 -4.93 -4.43 14.99
C PHE A 63 -4.40 -5.70 14.31
N ASN A 64 -5.06 -6.84 14.53
CA ASN A 64 -4.56 -8.18 14.14
C ASN A 64 -3.16 -8.54 14.68
N GLY A 65 -2.66 -7.81 15.68
CA GLY A 65 -1.31 -8.02 16.22
C GLY A 65 -0.19 -7.46 15.34
N PHE A 66 -0.48 -6.62 14.34
CA PHE A 66 0.56 -5.95 13.56
C PHE A 66 1.23 -4.82 14.37
N ASP A 67 2.56 -4.73 14.25
CA ASP A 67 3.35 -3.69 14.90
C ASP A 67 2.94 -2.28 14.43
N PRO A 68 3.12 -1.24 15.27
CA PRO A 68 2.91 0.14 14.86
C PRO A 68 3.75 0.53 13.64
N LEU A 69 3.23 1.45 12.82
CA LEU A 69 3.95 1.99 11.67
C LEU A 69 5.25 2.67 12.12
N LYS A 70 6.40 2.19 11.62
CA LYS A 70 7.71 2.79 11.87
C LYS A 70 7.85 4.10 11.11
N SER A 71 8.43 5.12 11.77
CA SER A 71 8.85 6.37 11.14
C SER A 71 10.36 6.57 11.31
N TYR A 72 11.02 7.03 10.25
CA TYR A 72 12.45 7.32 10.25
C TYR A 72 12.64 8.82 9.95
N VAL A 73 13.53 9.46 10.69
CA VAL A 73 13.93 10.86 10.48
C VAL A 73 15.37 10.83 9.97
N ILE A 74 15.59 11.37 8.77
CA ILE A 74 16.87 11.34 8.03
C ILE A 74 17.54 12.71 8.10
#